data_AF-A0A1C0TWJ3-F1
#
_entry.id   AF-A0A1C0TWJ3-F1
#
_cell.length_a   1.000
_cell.length_b   1.000
_cell.length_c   1.000
_cell.angle_alpha   90.00
_cell.angle_beta   90.00
_cell.angle_gamma   90.00
#
_symmetry.space_group_name_H-M   'P 1'
#
loop_
_entity.id
_entity.type
_entity.pdbx_description
1 polymer ?
#
loop_
_entity_poly.entity_id
_entity_poly.type
_entity_poly.pdbx_seq_one_letter_code
_entity_poly.pdbx_strand_id
1 'polypeptide(L)' 'MEMLQTKNVIRFLAIFLAFPLWVITTAILFAIMFGEYKGVYAWALTMGTFIGAMSFSYVAITGHSKNPI' A
#
# COMPACT_ATOMS: atom_id res chain seq x y z
N MET A 1 -26.50 -5.40 -9.47
CA MET A 1 -25.79 -6.09 -8.36
C MET A 1 -24.32 -6.32 -8.65
N GLU A 2 -23.92 -6.61 -9.90
CA GLU A 2 -22.52 -6.90 -10.27
C GLU A 2 -21.53 -5.76 -9.96
N MET A 3 -21.92 -4.49 -10.21
CA MET A 3 -21.06 -3.33 -9.87
C MET A 3 -20.70 -3.24 -8.38
N LEU A 4 -21.57 -3.68 -7.47
CA LEU A 4 -21.30 -3.65 -6.02
C LEU A 4 -20.34 -4.78 -5.62
N GLN A 5 -20.44 -5.95 -6.26
CA GLN A 5 -19.52 -7.06 -6.03
C GLN A 5 -18.11 -6.72 -6.52
N THR A 6 -17.97 -6.15 -7.72
CA THR A 6 -16.66 -5.74 -8.27
C THR A 6 -15.95 -4.72 -7.38
N LYS A 7 -16.70 -3.75 -6.79
CA LYS A 7 -16.15 -2.78 -5.83
C LYS A 7 -15.61 -3.45 -4.57
N ASN A 8 -16.32 -4.44 -4.02
CA ASN A 8 -15.87 -5.19 -2.85
C ASN A 8 -14.62 -6.02 -3.16
N VAL A 9 -14.56 -6.68 -4.32
CA VAL A 9 -13.39 -7.45 -4.74
C VAL A 9 -12.15 -6.56 -4.90
N ILE A 10 -12.28 -5.40 -5.56
CA ILE A 10 -11.17 -4.44 -5.71
C ILE A 10 -10.69 -3.93 -4.34
N ARG A 11 -11.62 -3.72 -3.41
CA ARG A 11 -11.29 -3.30 -2.04
C ARG A 11 -10.49 -4.36 -1.27
N PHE A 12 -10.94 -5.61 -1.30
CA PHE A 12 -10.22 -6.72 -0.67
C PHE A 12 -8.83 -6.90 -1.29
N LEU A 13 -8.73 -6.79 -2.61
CA LEU A 13 -7.45 -6.85 -3.31
C LEU A 13 -6.53 -5.70 -2.90
N ALA A 14 -7.06 -4.48 -2.79
CA ALA A 14 -6.30 -3.32 -2.35
C ALA A 14 -5.80 -3.44 -0.91
N ILE A 15 -6.60 -3.98 0.02
CA ILE A 15 -6.15 -4.26 1.39
C ILE A 15 -5.04 -5.31 1.39
N PHE A 16 -5.25 -6.39 0.63
CA PHE A 16 -4.29 -7.49 0.52
C PHE A 16 -2.96 -7.07 -0.09
N LEU A 17 -2.95 -6.06 -0.97
CA LEU A 17 -1.73 -5.49 -1.55
C LEU A 17 -1.11 -4.39 -0.69
N ALA A 18 -1.92 -3.58 0.00
CA ALA A 18 -1.44 -2.51 0.87
C ALA A 18 -0.66 -3.06 2.07
N PHE A 19 -1.17 -4.12 2.72
CA PHE A 19 -0.55 -4.71 3.91
C PHE A 19 0.90 -5.16 3.68
N PRO A 20 1.23 -6.01 2.68
CA PRO A 20 2.61 -6.42 2.43
C PRO A 20 3.50 -5.24 2.01
N LEU A 21 2.98 -4.25 1.28
CA LEU A 21 3.75 -3.06 0.93
C LEU A 21 4.12 -2.22 2.16
N TRP A 22 3.23 -2.11 3.15
CA TRP A 22 3.57 -1.49 4.45
C TRP A 22 4.64 -2.29 5.18
N VAL A 23 4.52 -3.63 5.25
CA VAL A 23 5.53 -4.50 5.89
C VAL A 23 6.90 -4.34 5.22
N ILE A 24 6.96 -4.35 3.89
CA ILE A 24 8.21 -4.15 3.13
C ILE A 24 8.79 -2.77 3.41
N THR A 25 7.97 -1.71 3.38
CA THR A 25 8.42 -0.34 3.66
C THR A 25 9.00 -0.23 5.07
N THR A 26 8.35 -0.81 6.08
CA THR A 26 8.82 -0.81 7.45
C THR A 26 10.13 -1.60 7.60
N ALA A 27 10.25 -2.77 6.96
CA ALA A 27 11.47 -3.56 6.99
C ALA A 27 12.67 -2.80 6.39
N ILE A 28 12.48 -2.11 5.25
CA ILE A 28 13.55 -1.32 4.62
C ILE A 28 13.93 -0.13 5.52
N LEU A 29 12.96 0.57 6.10
CA LEU A 29 13.23 1.67 7.03
C LEU A 29 14.03 1.21 8.26
N PHE A 30 13.74 0.03 8.80
CA PHE A 30 14.54 -0.57 9.87
C PHE A 30 15.96 -0.87 9.42
N ALA A 31 16.15 -1.48 8.25
CA ALA A 31 17.49 -1.77 7.71
C ALA A 31 18.32 -0.49 7.47
N ILE A 32 17.66 0.60 7.04
CA ILE A 32 18.30 1.92 6.92
C ILE A 32 18.66 2.49 8.30
N MET A 33 17.75 2.39 9.29
CA MET A 33 17.96 2.91 10.64
C MET A 33 19.17 2.26 11.34
N PHE A 34 19.33 0.95 11.20
CA PHE A 34 20.48 0.23 11.77
C PHE A 34 21.78 0.41 10.96
N GLY A 35 21.73 1.20 9.89
CA GLY A 35 22.91 1.52 9.08
C GLY A 35 23.41 0.39 8.21
N GLU A 36 22.66 -0.71 8.09
CA GLU A 36 23.00 -1.86 7.24
C GLU A 36 22.90 -1.49 5.75
N TYR A 37 22.07 -0.50 5.39
CA TYR A 37 21.87 -0.06 4.01
C TYR A 37 21.92 1.47 3.87
N LYS A 38 23.01 1.98 3.23
CA LYS A 38 23.23 3.41 2.93
C LYS A 38 23.26 3.73 1.43
N GLY A 39 22.53 2.97 0.62
CA GLY A 39 22.49 3.16 -0.83
C GLY A 39 21.35 4.07 -1.28
N VAL A 40 21.58 4.88 -2.32
CA VAL A 40 20.53 5.66 -3.02
C VAL A 40 19.36 4.76 -3.46
N TYR A 41 19.67 3.51 -3.82
CA TYR A 41 18.67 2.50 -4.19
C TYR A 41 17.74 2.09 -3.03
N ALA A 42 18.21 2.09 -1.78
CA ALA A 42 17.38 1.75 -0.63
C ALA A 42 16.30 2.81 -0.38
N TRP A 43 16.67 4.09 -0.54
CA TRP A 43 15.72 5.21 -0.47
C TRP A 43 14.74 5.22 -1.64
N ALA A 44 15.19 4.95 -2.86
CA ALA A 44 14.31 4.82 -4.02
C ALA A 44 13.28 3.68 -3.83
N LEU A 45 13.74 2.52 -3.33
CA LEU A 45 12.89 1.38 -3.01
C LEU A 45 11.87 1.74 -1.92
N THR A 46 12.31 2.37 -0.83
CA THR A 46 11.43 2.81 0.28
C THR A 46 10.35 3.78 -0.21
N MET A 47 10.71 4.76 -1.04
CA MET A 47 9.75 5.72 -1.58
C MET A 47 8.74 5.03 -2.51
N GLY A 48 9.21 4.12 -3.37
CA GLY A 48 8.33 3.36 -4.25
C GLY A 48 7.34 2.48 -3.49
N THR A 49 7.81 1.74 -2.48
CA THR A 49 6.95 0.87 -1.66
C THR A 49 5.99 1.69 -0.81
N PHE A 50 6.43 2.84 -0.28
CA PHE A 50 5.59 3.77 0.47
C PHE A 50 4.47 4.37 -0.38
N ILE A 51 4.79 4.87 -1.58
CA ILE A 51 3.78 5.42 -2.51
C ILE A 51 2.78 4.33 -2.92
N GLY A 52 3.26 3.11 -3.19
CA GLY A 52 2.40 1.96 -3.46
C GLY A 52 1.47 1.66 -2.29
N ALA A 53 2.01 1.55 -1.08
CA ALA A 53 1.25 1.30 0.14
C ALA A 53 0.16 2.36 0.35
N MET A 54 0.49 3.65 0.20
CA MET A 54 -0.45 4.76 0.30
C MET A 54 -1.53 4.71 -0.77
N SER A 55 -1.17 4.44 -2.02
CA SER A 55 -2.12 4.32 -3.15
C SER A 55 -3.14 3.21 -2.93
N PHE A 56 -2.69 2.02 -2.55
CA PHE A 56 -3.61 0.90 -2.27
C PHE A 56 -4.44 1.13 -1.01
N SER A 57 -3.87 1.78 0.03
CA SER A 57 -4.62 2.17 1.22
C SER A 57 -5.73 3.17 0.86
N TYR A 58 -5.45 4.13 -0.02
CA TYR A 58 -6.44 5.07 -0.53
C TYR A 58 -7.57 4.35 -1.30
N VAL A 59 -7.24 3.38 -2.17
CA VAL A 59 -8.26 2.59 -2.88
C VAL A 59 -9.10 1.74 -1.91
N ALA A 60 -8.48 1.17 -0.87
CA ALA A 60 -9.16 0.39 0.16
C ALA A 60 -10.16 1.24 0.98
N ILE A 61 -9.83 2.51 1.24
CA ILE A 61 -10.66 3.46 1.98
C ILE A 61 -11.71 4.11 1.08
N THR A 62 -11.33 4.64 -0.08
CA THR A 62 -12.26 5.33 -1.00
C THR A 62 -13.20 4.39 -1.73
N GLY A 63 -12.85 3.10 -1.85
CA GLY A 63 -13.78 2.04 -2.22
C GLY A 63 -14.99 1.94 -1.29
N HIS A 64 -14.91 2.47 -0.07
CA HIS A 64 -16.03 2.60 0.87
C HIS A 64 -16.90 3.85 0.63
N SER A 65 -16.30 4.94 0.12
CA SER A 65 -16.92 6.27 0.08
C SER A 65 -17.88 6.49 -1.10
N LYS A 66 -17.99 5.55 -2.04
CA LYS A 66 -19.07 5.56 -3.05
C LYS A 66 -20.28 4.78 -2.55
N ASN A 67 -20.80 5.20 -1.39
CA ASN A 67 -22.19 4.92 -1.04
C ASN A 67 -23.06 5.95 -1.80
N PRO A 68 -24.04 5.50 -2.59
CA PRO A 68 -24.93 6.37 -3.35
C PRO A 68 -25.90 7.00 -2.36
N ILE A 69 -25.83 8.32 -2.23
CA ILE A 69 -27.06 9.08 -1.95
C ILE A 69 -27.67 9.36 -3.32
#